data_AF-A0AAE4JGW5-F1
#
_entry.id   AF-A0AAE4JGW5-F1
#
_cell.length_a   1.000
_cell.length_b   1.000
_cell.length_c   1.000
_cell.angle_alpha   90.00
_cell.angle_beta   90.00
_cell.angle_gamma   90.00
#
_symmetry.space_group_name_H-M   'P 1'
#
loop_
_entity.id
_entity.type
_entity.pdbx_description
1 polymer ?
#
loop_
_entity_poly.entity_id
_entity_poly.type
_entity_poly.pdbx_seq_one_letter_code
_entity_poly.pdbx_strand_id
1 'polypeptide(L)'
;MTTKATRRRRSPEQEASRIAAAFESYPRRGARWQIAGGSEATFGVARVCRAWPTRALHVIGTSEVAERLRAIYGADKVTGWTLHPMPDTRTPLDTLRQKLIELGGGSGRVYTALDRAGFALVEEVSACPDAELRDIRTIGTTTLAIVRAVMPYVGPDINNKLAPAGRHQLRSPAGKAELTAAFSPITQARYRRLVDGLLASAIPADTVGKIATSLNTEHTPPADPLVEALLETVGSAGLLQLYRETHPPSSEPPPDSCQPHQASGG
;
A
#
# COMPACT_ATOMS: atom_id res chain seq x y z
N MET A 1 34.15 19.25 27.78
CA MET A 1 33.86 17.85 28.13
C MET A 1 32.42 17.56 27.77
N THR A 2 32.17 16.95 26.62
CA THR A 2 30.82 16.61 26.15
C THR A 2 30.45 15.26 26.71
N THR A 3 29.52 15.21 27.65
CA THR A 3 29.02 13.98 28.26
C THR A 3 28.45 13.09 27.14
N LYS A 4 29.17 12.01 26.81
CA LYS A 4 28.78 11.05 25.77
C LYS A 4 27.55 10.31 26.31
N ALA A 5 26.36 10.82 26.02
CA ALA A 5 25.11 10.22 26.45
C ALA A 5 25.10 8.75 25.99
N THR A 6 25.15 7.83 26.95
CA THR A 6 25.13 6.40 26.71
C THR A 6 23.83 6.07 25.98
N ARG A 7 23.90 5.86 24.66
CA ARG A 7 22.72 5.45 23.89
C ARG A 7 22.24 4.13 24.47
N ARG A 8 21.10 4.17 25.18
CA ARG A 8 20.43 2.96 25.67
C ARG A 8 20.27 1.98 24.51
N ARG A 9 20.69 0.73 24.72
CA ARG A 9 20.49 -0.36 23.77
C ARG A 9 18.98 -0.59 23.64
N ARG A 10 18.44 -0.41 22.45
CA ARG A 10 17.03 -0.67 22.15
C ARG A 10 16.84 -2.13 21.72
N SER A 11 15.72 -2.73 22.09
CA SER A 11 15.32 -4.02 21.54
C SER A 11 14.92 -3.89 20.05
N PRO A 12 14.87 -4.98 19.28
CA PRO A 12 14.38 -4.95 17.91
C PRO A 12 12.98 -4.35 17.76
N GLU A 13 12.07 -4.61 18.71
CA GLU A 13 10.71 -4.05 18.74
C GLU A 13 10.73 -2.54 18.95
N GLN A 14 11.57 -2.06 19.86
CA GLN A 14 11.76 -0.62 20.09
C GLN A 14 12.38 0.08 18.89
N GLU A 15 13.34 -0.57 18.20
CA GLU A 15 13.87 -0.06 16.93
C GLU A 15 12.79 -0.04 15.84
N ALA A 16 11.95 -1.08 15.74
CA ALA A 16 10.86 -1.14 14.77
C ALA A 16 9.88 0.03 14.93
N SER A 17 9.40 0.27 16.15
CA SER A 17 8.48 1.38 16.46
C SER A 17 9.14 2.74 16.21
N ARG A 18 10.41 2.91 16.59
CA ARG A 18 11.14 4.16 16.35
C ARG A 18 11.29 4.45 14.85
N ILE A 19 11.64 3.45 14.06
CA ILE A 19 11.84 3.58 12.62
C ILE A 19 10.53 3.94 11.94
N ALA A 20 9.44 3.26 12.29
CA ALA A 20 8.10 3.57 11.79
C ALA A 20 7.66 5.01 12.14
N ALA A 21 7.84 5.42 13.40
CA ALA A 21 7.54 6.78 13.83
C ALA A 21 8.38 7.84 13.09
N ALA A 22 9.67 7.55 12.85
CA ALA A 22 10.53 8.42 12.05
C ALA A 22 9.98 8.58 10.63
N PHE A 23 9.63 7.48 9.96
CA PHE A 23 9.04 7.50 8.61
C PHE A 23 7.65 8.12 8.52
N GLU A 24 6.89 8.16 9.61
CA GLU A 24 5.63 8.91 9.68
C GLU A 24 5.86 10.42 9.63
N SER A 25 6.90 10.89 10.33
CA SER A 25 7.21 12.32 10.46
C SER A 25 7.93 12.94 9.26
N TYR A 26 8.48 12.12 8.36
CA TYR A 26 9.28 12.66 7.25
C TYR A 26 8.40 13.34 6.19
N PRO A 27 8.72 14.59 5.79
CA PRO A 27 8.15 15.17 4.58
C PRO A 27 8.56 14.30 3.39
N ARG A 28 7.81 14.36 2.28
CA ARG A 28 8.04 13.56 1.05
C ARG A 28 9.47 13.65 0.46
N ARG A 29 10.30 14.60 0.92
CA ARG A 29 11.71 14.79 0.52
C ARG A 29 12.74 14.52 1.64
N GLY A 30 12.32 13.99 2.79
CA GLY A 30 13.17 13.72 3.94
C GLY A 30 14.14 12.54 3.74
N ALA A 31 14.97 12.29 4.76
CA ALA A 31 15.92 11.17 4.76
C ALA A 31 15.17 9.85 4.58
N ARG A 32 15.46 9.14 3.49
CA ARG A 32 14.73 7.91 3.12
C ARG A 32 15.25 6.64 3.78
N TRP A 33 16.29 6.79 4.60
CA TRP A 33 16.98 5.71 5.27
C TRP A 33 16.98 5.89 6.78
N GLN A 34 16.76 4.78 7.48
CA GLN A 34 16.97 4.62 8.91
C GLN A 34 17.98 3.50 9.14
N ILE A 35 18.67 3.57 10.28
CA ILE A 35 19.60 2.52 10.72
C ILE A 35 19.04 1.95 12.02
N ALA A 36 18.93 0.63 12.10
CA ALA A 36 18.62 -0.11 13.32
C ALA A 36 19.90 -0.68 13.91
N GLY A 37 20.03 -0.62 15.23
CA GLY A 37 21.22 -1.09 15.94
C GLY A 37 22.42 -0.13 15.82
N GLY A 38 23.62 -0.69 15.93
CA GLY A 38 24.88 0.06 15.90
C GLY A 38 26.09 -0.86 15.97
N SER A 39 27.30 -0.34 15.76
CA SER A 39 28.54 -1.13 15.79
C SER A 39 28.81 -1.81 17.14
N GLU A 40 28.22 -1.29 18.23
CA GLU A 40 28.31 -1.86 19.58
C GLU A 40 27.02 -2.62 20.00
N ALA A 41 26.05 -2.73 19.09
CA ALA A 41 24.77 -3.38 19.41
C ALA A 41 24.92 -4.91 19.36
N THR A 42 24.32 -5.57 20.35
CA THR A 42 24.31 -7.03 20.46
C THR A 42 23.76 -7.73 19.20
N PHE A 43 22.78 -7.10 18.54
CA PHE A 43 22.01 -7.69 17.44
C PHE A 43 22.52 -7.28 16.05
N GLY A 44 23.67 -6.60 15.97
CA GLY A 44 24.24 -6.08 14.73
C GLY A 44 23.56 -4.81 14.21
N VAL A 45 23.65 -4.62 12.89
CA VAL A 45 23.15 -3.42 12.20
C VAL A 45 22.26 -3.82 11.03
N ALA A 46 21.16 -3.10 10.86
CA ALA A 46 20.33 -3.16 9.66
C ALA A 46 20.07 -1.76 9.12
N ARG A 47 19.83 -1.65 7.83
CA ARG A 47 19.32 -0.42 7.21
C ARG A 47 17.89 -0.65 6.78
N VAL A 48 17.07 0.37 6.93
CA VAL A 48 15.65 0.32 6.55
C VAL A 48 15.36 1.51 5.67
N CYS A 49 14.75 1.30 4.52
CA CYS A 49 14.23 2.36 3.67
C CYS A 49 12.73 2.18 3.45
N ARG A 50 12.06 3.26 3.07
CA ARG A 50 10.61 3.23 2.79
C ARG A 50 10.38 2.92 1.31
N ALA A 51 9.54 1.94 1.02
CA ALA A 51 9.06 1.67 -0.34
C ALA A 51 7.89 2.60 -0.69
N TRP A 52 8.20 3.81 -1.19
CA TRP A 52 7.20 4.77 -1.64
C TRP A 52 6.48 4.30 -2.93
N PRO A 53 5.16 4.52 -3.10
CA PRO A 53 4.24 5.32 -2.28
C PRO A 53 3.60 4.57 -1.11
N THR A 54 3.83 3.27 -1.00
CA THR A 54 3.21 2.44 0.04
C THR A 54 3.76 2.75 1.44
N ARG A 55 3.03 2.33 2.48
CA ARG A 55 3.55 2.26 3.86
C ARG A 55 4.22 0.91 4.09
N ALA A 56 5.14 0.56 3.20
CA ALA A 56 5.96 -0.64 3.30
C ALA A 56 7.41 -0.26 3.58
N LEU A 57 8.08 -1.05 4.40
CA LEU A 57 9.50 -0.88 4.76
C LEU A 57 10.32 -2.00 4.16
N HIS A 58 11.43 -1.64 3.53
CA HIS A 58 12.42 -2.57 3.02
C HIS A 58 13.59 -2.66 4.00
N VAL A 59 13.88 -3.86 4.49
CA VAL A 59 14.91 -4.11 5.51
C VAL A 59 16.11 -4.80 4.85
N ILE A 60 17.29 -4.21 5.03
CA ILE A 60 18.56 -4.62 4.41
C ILE A 60 19.57 -5.01 5.49
N GLY A 61 20.24 -6.14 5.26
CA GLY A 61 21.28 -6.71 6.12
C GLY A 61 20.97 -8.15 6.55
N THR A 62 21.99 -8.86 7.01
CA THR A 62 21.93 -10.25 7.49
C THR A 62 22.09 -10.39 9.00
N SER A 63 22.07 -9.27 9.72
CA SER A 63 22.18 -9.27 11.17
C SER A 63 20.91 -9.78 11.85
N GLU A 64 21.02 -10.18 13.11
CA GLU A 64 19.85 -10.61 13.90
C GLU A 64 18.77 -9.51 13.97
N VAL A 65 19.16 -8.25 14.10
CA VAL A 65 18.19 -7.14 14.08
C VAL A 65 17.48 -7.03 12.73
N ALA A 66 18.15 -7.30 11.61
CA ALA A 66 17.50 -7.29 10.29
C ALA A 66 16.41 -8.37 10.21
N GLU A 67 16.72 -9.61 10.61
CA GLU A 67 15.76 -10.72 10.61
C GLU A 67 14.58 -10.46 11.55
N ARG A 68 14.85 -9.94 12.75
CA ARG A 68 13.79 -9.58 13.72
C ARG A 68 12.88 -8.48 13.17
N LEU A 69 13.44 -7.46 12.53
CA LEU A 69 12.65 -6.40 11.89
C LEU A 69 11.79 -6.94 10.75
N ARG A 70 12.33 -7.82 9.89
CA ARG A 70 11.54 -8.51 8.84
C ARG A 70 10.37 -9.27 9.45
N ALA A 71 10.60 -10.05 10.50
CA ALA A 71 9.54 -10.80 11.19
C ALA A 71 8.48 -9.89 11.83
N ILE A 72 8.88 -8.77 12.43
CA ILE A 72 7.96 -7.80 13.05
C ILE A 72 7.06 -7.12 12.01
N TYR A 73 7.65 -6.59 10.93
CA TYR A 73 6.89 -5.92 9.88
C TYR A 73 6.12 -6.89 8.99
N GLY A 74 6.62 -8.12 8.79
CA GLY A 74 5.93 -9.14 8.01
C GLY A 74 4.74 -9.77 8.73
N ALA A 75 4.68 -9.64 10.06
CA ALA A 75 3.54 -10.05 10.88
C ALA A 75 2.61 -8.87 11.24
N ASP A 76 2.74 -7.73 10.55
CA ASP A 76 1.92 -6.52 10.74
C ASP A 76 1.84 -6.02 12.20
N LYS A 77 2.89 -6.25 13.00
CA LYS A 77 2.92 -5.87 14.42
C LYS A 77 3.11 -4.37 14.66
N VAL A 78 3.40 -3.61 13.61
CA VAL A 78 3.56 -2.16 13.68
C VAL A 78 2.45 -1.50 12.88
N THR A 79 1.52 -0.86 13.58
CA THR A 79 0.29 -0.31 12.99
C THR A 79 0.56 0.55 11.77
N GLY A 80 -0.05 0.17 10.65
CA GLY A 80 0.00 0.91 9.38
C GLY A 80 1.30 0.75 8.58
N TRP A 81 2.22 -0.12 9.02
CA TRP A 81 3.47 -0.42 8.31
C TRP A 81 3.61 -1.91 8.05
N THR A 82 3.92 -2.27 6.81
CA THR A 82 4.13 -3.67 6.39
C THR A 82 5.56 -3.89 5.89
N LEU A 83 5.99 -5.15 5.80
CA LEU A 83 7.24 -5.50 5.14
C LEU A 83 7.10 -5.39 3.62
N HIS A 84 8.05 -4.75 2.95
CA HIS A 84 8.11 -4.76 1.48
C HIS A 84 8.38 -6.19 0.98
N PRO A 85 7.59 -6.70 0.00
CA PRO A 85 7.79 -8.04 -0.52
C PRO A 85 9.20 -8.24 -1.07
N MET A 86 9.80 -9.38 -0.74
CA MET A 86 11.11 -9.80 -1.23
C MET A 86 11.03 -11.28 -1.58
N PRO A 87 11.71 -11.76 -2.64
CA PRO A 87 11.79 -13.18 -2.91
C PRO A 87 12.34 -13.97 -1.71
N ASP A 88 11.86 -15.20 -1.54
CA ASP A 88 12.28 -16.08 -0.45
C ASP A 88 13.67 -16.69 -0.70
N THR A 89 14.22 -16.53 -1.90
CA THR A 89 15.58 -16.92 -2.20
C THR A 89 16.59 -16.06 -1.42
N ARG A 90 17.78 -16.62 -1.21
CA ARG A 90 18.84 -16.01 -0.39
C ARG A 90 20.17 -16.17 -1.12
N THR A 91 20.30 -15.50 -2.25
CA THR A 91 21.50 -15.55 -3.09
C THR A 91 22.52 -14.52 -2.58
N PRO A 92 23.74 -14.91 -2.18
CA PRO A 92 24.74 -13.95 -1.72
C PRO A 92 25.11 -12.95 -2.82
N LEU A 93 25.21 -11.67 -2.50
CA LEU A 93 25.53 -10.60 -3.46
C LEU A 93 26.89 -10.81 -4.16
N ASP A 94 27.86 -11.40 -3.47
CA ASP A 94 29.20 -11.67 -3.98
C ASP A 94 29.19 -12.60 -5.21
N THR A 95 28.16 -13.44 -5.36
CA THR A 95 27.97 -14.28 -6.56
C THR A 95 27.83 -13.47 -7.86
N LEU A 96 27.39 -12.21 -7.76
CA LEU A 96 27.23 -11.30 -8.91
C LEU A 96 28.38 -10.30 -9.05
N ARG A 97 29.39 -10.36 -8.18
CA ARG A 97 30.47 -9.38 -8.12
C ARG A 97 31.19 -9.23 -9.46
N GLN A 98 31.57 -10.35 -10.07
CA GLN A 98 32.31 -10.35 -11.34
C GLN A 98 31.48 -9.72 -12.47
N LYS A 99 30.20 -10.10 -12.58
CA LYS A 99 29.29 -9.56 -13.60
C LYS A 99 29.04 -8.05 -13.42
N LEU A 100 28.97 -7.57 -12.18
CA LEU A 100 28.87 -6.14 -11.87
C LEU A 100 30.15 -5.37 -12.24
N ILE A 101 31.33 -5.96 -12.05
CA ILE A 101 32.61 -5.37 -12.46
C ILE A 101 32.67 -5.25 -13.98
N GLU A 102 32.33 -6.32 -14.71
CA GLU A 102 32.36 -6.37 -16.18
C GLU A 102 31.45 -5.30 -16.79
N LEU A 103 30.18 -5.25 -16.39
CA LEU A 103 29.22 -4.25 -16.89
C LEU A 103 29.51 -2.84 -16.37
N GLY A 104 30.21 -2.72 -15.24
CA GLY A 104 30.70 -1.46 -14.68
C GLY A 104 31.96 -0.91 -15.36
N GLY A 105 32.37 -1.46 -16.51
CA GLY A 105 33.57 -1.05 -17.25
C GLY A 105 34.86 -1.46 -16.54
N GLY A 106 34.88 -2.62 -15.88
CA GLY A 106 36.01 -3.13 -15.09
C GLY A 106 36.13 -2.53 -13.70
N SER A 107 35.18 -1.68 -13.29
CA SER A 107 35.22 -0.97 -12.00
C SER A 107 34.41 -1.69 -10.91
N GLY A 108 35.05 -2.04 -9.80
CA GLY A 108 34.38 -2.59 -8.61
C GLY A 108 33.54 -1.58 -7.81
N ARG A 109 33.34 -0.35 -8.32
CA ARG A 109 32.62 0.72 -7.61
C ARG A 109 31.16 0.37 -7.34
N VAL A 110 30.47 -0.29 -8.28
CA VAL A 110 29.06 -0.66 -8.14
C VAL A 110 28.88 -1.65 -6.98
N TYR A 111 29.65 -2.74 -7.00
CA TYR A 111 29.66 -3.74 -5.93
C TYR A 111 30.00 -3.10 -4.58
N THR A 112 31.07 -2.32 -4.51
CA THR A 112 31.52 -1.66 -3.28
C THR A 112 30.47 -0.70 -2.71
N ALA A 113 29.69 -0.04 -3.56
CA ALA A 113 28.62 0.85 -3.13
C ALA A 113 27.46 0.08 -2.48
N LEU A 114 27.07 -1.05 -3.06
CA LEU A 114 26.02 -1.93 -2.52
C LEU A 114 26.47 -2.58 -1.21
N ASP A 115 27.67 -3.14 -1.18
CA ASP A 115 28.28 -3.76 0.01
C ASP A 115 28.38 -2.76 1.18
N ARG A 116 28.86 -1.54 0.93
CA ARG A 116 28.91 -0.47 1.95
C ARG A 116 27.53 0.03 2.39
N ALA A 117 26.52 -0.10 1.52
CA ALA A 117 25.14 0.15 1.90
C ALA A 117 24.55 -1.02 2.71
N GLY A 118 25.29 -2.10 2.95
CA GLY A 118 24.89 -3.23 3.79
C GLY A 118 24.06 -4.28 3.06
N PHE A 119 23.97 -4.22 1.73
CA PHE A 119 23.34 -5.29 0.95
C PHE A 119 24.21 -6.53 1.01
N ALA A 120 23.63 -7.64 1.43
CA ALA A 120 24.29 -8.92 1.50
C ALA A 120 23.70 -9.93 0.52
N LEU A 121 22.45 -9.73 0.10
CA LEU A 121 21.71 -10.63 -0.78
C LEU A 121 21.30 -9.95 -2.08
N VAL A 122 21.26 -10.71 -3.17
CA VAL A 122 20.78 -10.23 -4.48
C VAL A 122 19.32 -9.81 -4.38
N GLU A 123 18.52 -10.58 -3.65
CA GLU A 123 17.08 -10.34 -3.48
C GLU A 123 16.82 -9.00 -2.80
N GLU A 124 17.63 -8.61 -1.82
CA GLU A 124 17.53 -7.31 -1.16
C GLU A 124 17.74 -6.15 -2.15
N VAL A 125 18.73 -6.25 -3.02
CA VAL A 125 19.00 -5.22 -4.05
C VAL A 125 17.89 -5.23 -5.10
N SER A 126 17.43 -6.41 -5.49
CA SER A 126 16.38 -6.60 -6.49
C SER A 126 15.02 -6.06 -6.04
N ALA A 127 14.71 -6.14 -4.74
CA ALA A 127 13.48 -5.62 -4.16
C ALA A 127 13.61 -4.14 -3.72
N CYS A 128 14.82 -3.64 -3.52
CA CYS A 128 15.03 -2.24 -3.12
C CYS A 128 14.51 -1.28 -4.20
N PRO A 129 13.66 -0.29 -3.87
CA PRO A 129 13.15 0.67 -4.85
C PRO A 129 14.25 1.51 -5.52
N ASP A 130 14.07 1.84 -6.80
CA ASP A 130 15.05 2.63 -7.57
C ASP A 130 15.34 4.02 -6.99
N ALA A 131 14.35 4.64 -6.34
CA ALA A 131 14.54 5.93 -5.68
C ALA A 131 15.50 5.79 -4.48
N GLU A 132 15.38 4.69 -3.75
CA GLU A 132 16.20 4.40 -2.56
C GLU A 132 17.62 3.99 -2.95
N LEU A 133 17.77 3.17 -3.99
CA LEU A 133 19.09 2.84 -4.54
C LEU A 133 19.85 4.08 -5.01
N ARG A 134 19.16 5.05 -5.63
CA ARG A 134 19.78 6.30 -6.08
C ARG A 134 20.23 7.22 -4.95
N ASP A 135 19.69 7.04 -3.75
CA ASP A 135 20.15 7.79 -2.57
C ASP A 135 21.48 7.24 -2.01
N ILE A 136 21.93 6.07 -2.48
CA ILE A 136 23.25 5.53 -2.17
C ILE A 136 24.29 6.30 -2.99
N ARG A 137 25.27 6.88 -2.29
CA ARG A 137 26.38 7.59 -2.91
C ARG A 137 27.01 6.69 -3.98
N THR A 138 27.22 7.25 -5.18
CA THR A 138 27.78 6.60 -6.40
C THR A 138 26.79 5.80 -7.26
N ILE A 139 25.54 5.61 -6.83
CA ILE A 139 24.51 4.99 -7.66
C ILE A 139 23.72 6.08 -8.40
N GLY A 140 24.26 6.53 -9.53
CA GLY A 140 23.55 7.38 -10.48
C GLY A 140 22.65 6.59 -11.43
N THR A 141 21.97 7.28 -12.37
CA THR A 141 21.07 6.65 -13.35
C THR A 141 21.75 5.54 -14.17
N THR A 142 22.96 5.78 -14.67
CA THR A 142 23.73 4.78 -15.44
C THR A 142 24.10 3.57 -14.59
N THR A 143 24.58 3.81 -13.37
CA THR A 143 24.90 2.73 -12.42
C THR A 143 23.67 1.90 -12.06
N LEU A 144 22.53 2.56 -11.84
CA LEU A 144 21.27 1.88 -11.56
C LEU A 144 20.84 0.98 -12.73
N ALA A 145 20.97 1.46 -13.98
CA ALA A 145 20.67 0.65 -15.16
C ALA A 145 21.56 -0.62 -15.22
N ILE A 146 22.84 -0.51 -14.88
CA ILE A 146 23.75 -1.66 -14.78
C ILE A 146 23.27 -2.63 -13.69
N VAL A 147 22.95 -2.13 -12.49
CA VAL A 147 22.42 -2.96 -11.40
C VAL A 147 21.18 -3.72 -11.89
N ARG A 148 20.21 -3.02 -12.51
CA ARG A 148 18.97 -3.64 -13.00
C ARG A 148 19.16 -4.61 -14.18
N ALA A 149 20.18 -4.42 -15.00
CA ALA A 149 20.53 -5.38 -16.04
C ALA A 149 21.05 -6.71 -15.46
N VAL A 150 21.71 -6.67 -14.29
CA VAL A 150 22.19 -7.88 -13.61
C VAL A 150 21.09 -8.53 -12.78
N MET A 151 20.33 -7.72 -12.05
CA MET A 151 19.26 -8.17 -11.16
C MET A 151 17.97 -7.39 -11.46
N PRO A 152 17.05 -7.97 -12.25
CA PRO A 152 15.76 -7.35 -12.55
C PRO A 152 15.02 -6.99 -11.25
N TYR A 153 14.28 -5.88 -11.26
CA TYR A 153 13.47 -5.49 -10.12
C TYR A 153 12.33 -6.50 -9.90
N VAL A 154 12.20 -7.02 -8.67
CA VAL A 154 11.21 -8.07 -8.32
C VAL A 154 10.17 -7.56 -7.30
N GLY A 155 10.31 -6.32 -6.84
CA GLY A 155 9.31 -5.73 -5.96
C GLY A 155 8.03 -5.35 -6.72
N PRO A 156 6.93 -4.99 -6.00
CA PRO A 156 5.76 -4.39 -6.61
C PRO A 156 6.19 -3.17 -7.40
N ASP A 157 5.98 -3.23 -8.72
CA ASP A 157 6.53 -2.26 -9.63
C ASP A 157 5.85 -0.90 -9.47
N ILE A 158 6.44 -0.07 -8.62
CA ILE A 158 6.04 1.32 -8.35
C ILE A 158 6.38 2.25 -9.52
N ASN A 159 7.29 1.82 -10.41
CA ASN A 159 7.65 2.53 -11.63
C ASN A 159 6.95 1.95 -12.87
N ASN A 160 6.31 0.78 -12.77
CA ASN A 160 5.16 0.44 -13.59
C ASN A 160 4.05 1.42 -13.20
N LYS A 161 4.11 2.59 -13.82
CA LYS A 161 3.03 2.86 -14.77
C LYS A 161 2.88 1.56 -15.53
N LEU A 162 1.76 0.86 -15.36
CA LEU A 162 1.33 -0.26 -16.20
C LEU A 162 2.22 -0.34 -17.43
N ALA A 163 2.87 -1.49 -17.65
CA ALA A 163 3.31 -1.88 -18.99
C ALA A 163 2.34 -1.24 -19.99
N PRO A 164 2.79 -0.62 -21.09
CA PRO A 164 1.88 -0.02 -22.04
C PRO A 164 1.04 -1.11 -22.77
N ALA A 165 0.30 -1.97 -22.04
CA ALA A 165 -1.13 -2.10 -22.25
C ALA A 165 -1.60 -0.71 -22.64
N GLY A 166 -2.03 -0.61 -23.89
CA GLY A 166 -2.10 0.65 -24.61
C GLY A 166 -2.68 1.76 -23.75
N ARG A 167 -2.35 3.00 -24.11
CA ARG A 167 -3.16 4.15 -23.71
C ARG A 167 -4.60 3.96 -24.23
N HIS A 168 -5.36 3.00 -23.70
CA HIS A 168 -6.80 3.07 -23.61
C HIS A 168 -7.05 4.13 -22.55
N GLN A 169 -7.00 5.36 -23.06
CA GLN A 169 -7.89 6.47 -22.79
C GLN A 169 -8.94 6.22 -21.69
N LEU A 170 -8.53 6.04 -20.44
CA LEU A 170 -9.43 6.29 -19.29
C LEU A 170 -9.83 7.78 -19.23
N ARG A 171 -9.14 8.63 -20.00
CA ARG A 171 -9.50 10.03 -20.25
C ARG A 171 -10.41 10.24 -21.46
N SER A 172 -10.73 9.22 -22.26
CA SER A 172 -11.79 9.44 -23.25
C SER A 172 -13.12 9.52 -22.51
N PRO A 173 -14.04 10.40 -22.94
CA PRO A 173 -15.40 10.44 -22.41
C PRO A 173 -16.07 9.05 -22.44
N ALA A 174 -15.76 8.25 -23.46
CA ALA A 174 -16.26 6.88 -23.61
C ALA A 174 -15.73 5.93 -22.53
N GLY A 175 -14.43 5.93 -22.24
CA GLY A 175 -13.86 5.08 -21.18
C GLY A 175 -14.36 5.45 -19.79
N LYS A 176 -14.59 6.74 -19.54
CA LYS A 176 -15.21 7.20 -18.29
C LYS A 176 -16.67 6.76 -18.18
N ALA A 177 -17.43 6.78 -19.27
CA ALA A 177 -18.82 6.32 -19.28
C ALA A 177 -18.91 4.81 -19.00
N GLU A 178 -18.04 4.01 -19.61
CA GLU A 178 -17.96 2.56 -19.38
C GLU A 178 -17.60 2.22 -17.92
N LEU A 179 -16.61 2.91 -17.35
CA LEU A 179 -16.26 2.72 -15.93
C LEU A 179 -17.35 3.22 -14.98
N THR A 180 -18.05 4.31 -15.31
CA THR A 180 -19.21 4.76 -14.53
C THR A 180 -20.29 3.69 -14.54
N ALA A 181 -20.55 3.08 -15.70
CA ALA A 181 -21.56 2.02 -15.85
C ALA A 181 -21.23 0.73 -15.07
N ALA A 182 -19.98 0.52 -14.65
CA ALA A 182 -19.60 -0.59 -13.79
C ALA A 182 -20.17 -0.46 -12.36
N PHE A 183 -20.48 0.75 -11.90
CA PHE A 183 -21.09 0.99 -10.59
C PHE A 183 -22.61 0.98 -10.71
N SER A 184 -23.30 0.21 -9.87
CA SER A 184 -24.76 0.24 -9.81
C SER A 184 -25.27 1.66 -9.45
N PRO A 185 -26.49 2.06 -9.86
CA PRO A 185 -27.04 3.36 -9.47
C PRO A 185 -27.04 3.61 -7.96
N ILE A 186 -27.35 2.58 -7.17
CA ILE A 186 -27.34 2.63 -5.69
C ILE A 186 -25.92 2.91 -5.18
N THR A 187 -24.92 2.20 -5.72
CA THR A 187 -23.51 2.39 -5.39
C THR A 187 -23.03 3.80 -5.73
N GLN A 188 -23.44 4.33 -6.90
CA GLN A 188 -23.09 5.69 -7.33
C GLN A 188 -23.71 6.75 -6.39
N ALA A 189 -24.96 6.57 -5.99
CA ALA A 189 -25.63 7.48 -5.08
C ALA A 189 -24.97 7.46 -3.68
N ARG A 190 -24.69 6.27 -3.14
CA ARG A 190 -24.10 6.09 -1.80
C ARG A 190 -22.65 6.54 -1.72
N TYR A 191 -21.85 6.22 -2.73
CA TYR A 191 -20.40 6.44 -2.74
C TYR A 191 -19.95 7.49 -3.76
N ARG A 192 -20.81 8.47 -4.06
CA ARG A 192 -20.58 9.48 -5.11
C ARG A 192 -19.16 10.06 -5.12
N ARG A 193 -18.70 10.58 -3.96
CA ARG A 193 -17.36 11.19 -3.84
C ARG A 193 -16.22 10.20 -4.10
N LEU A 194 -16.38 8.95 -3.67
CA LEU A 194 -15.38 7.91 -3.88
C LEU A 194 -15.36 7.51 -5.35
N VAL A 195 -16.52 7.27 -5.96
CA VAL A 195 -16.64 6.94 -7.39
C VAL A 195 -16.05 8.06 -8.25
N ASP A 196 -16.38 9.32 -7.97
CA ASP A 196 -15.80 10.48 -8.66
C ASP A 196 -14.27 10.51 -8.51
N GLY A 197 -13.75 10.22 -7.32
CA GLY A 197 -12.32 10.13 -7.05
C GLY A 197 -11.62 8.99 -7.80
N LEU A 198 -12.25 7.81 -7.86
CA LEU A 198 -11.74 6.65 -8.61
C LEU A 198 -11.70 6.96 -10.11
N LEU A 199 -12.77 7.53 -10.66
CA LEU A 199 -12.86 7.91 -12.08
C LEU A 199 -11.91 9.05 -12.47
N ALA A 200 -11.52 9.90 -11.52
CA ALA A 200 -10.54 10.97 -11.74
C ALA A 200 -9.07 10.51 -11.54
N SER A 201 -8.87 9.34 -10.93
CA SER A 201 -7.55 8.82 -10.60
C SER A 201 -6.84 8.15 -11.78
N ALA A 202 -5.56 7.81 -11.62
CA ALA A 202 -4.79 7.03 -12.59
C ALA A 202 -4.86 5.51 -12.34
N ILE A 203 -5.91 5.03 -11.65
CA ILE A 203 -6.08 3.61 -11.33
C ILE A 203 -6.43 2.82 -12.61
N PRO A 204 -5.92 1.59 -12.77
CA PRO A 204 -6.25 0.75 -13.93
C PRO A 204 -7.74 0.38 -13.99
N ALA A 205 -8.29 0.30 -15.21
CA ALA A 205 -9.70 -0.04 -15.45
C ALA A 205 -10.13 -1.35 -14.76
N ASP A 206 -9.31 -2.40 -14.89
CA ASP A 206 -9.56 -3.71 -14.26
C ASP A 206 -9.63 -3.60 -12.72
N THR A 207 -8.77 -2.78 -12.12
CA THR A 207 -8.80 -2.52 -10.68
C THR A 207 -10.09 -1.78 -10.29
N VAL A 208 -10.51 -0.78 -11.07
CA VAL A 208 -11.79 -0.08 -10.84
C VAL A 208 -12.96 -1.05 -10.98
N GLY A 209 -12.95 -1.95 -11.95
CA GLY A 209 -13.98 -2.98 -12.14
C GLY A 209 -14.10 -3.95 -10.95
N LYS A 210 -12.96 -4.36 -10.37
CA LYS A 210 -12.93 -5.18 -9.14
C LYS A 210 -13.51 -4.42 -7.94
N ILE A 211 -13.16 -3.14 -7.79
CA ILE A 211 -13.72 -2.28 -6.74
C ILE A 211 -15.23 -2.12 -6.94
N ALA A 212 -15.68 -1.85 -8.16
CA ALA A 212 -17.10 -1.72 -8.50
C ALA A 212 -17.87 -3.01 -8.17
N THR A 213 -17.32 -4.17 -8.52
CA THR A 213 -17.90 -5.49 -8.18
C THR A 213 -18.06 -5.62 -6.67
N SER A 214 -17.00 -5.35 -5.90
CA SER A 214 -17.04 -5.42 -4.43
C SER A 214 -18.07 -4.49 -3.80
N LEU A 215 -18.16 -3.24 -4.28
CA LEU A 215 -19.10 -2.26 -3.75
C LEU A 215 -20.56 -2.57 -4.14
N ASN A 216 -20.78 -3.11 -5.34
CA ASN A 216 -22.12 -3.52 -5.80
C ASN A 216 -22.66 -4.72 -5.02
N THR A 217 -21.79 -5.57 -4.46
CA THR A 217 -22.19 -6.72 -3.63
C THR A 217 -22.39 -6.39 -2.15
N GLU A 218 -22.08 -5.15 -1.73
CA GLU A 218 -22.25 -4.73 -0.35
C GLU A 218 -23.74 -4.67 0.02
N HIS A 219 -24.11 -5.27 1.15
CA HIS A 219 -25.50 -5.27 1.59
C HIS A 219 -25.93 -3.86 2.03
N THR A 220 -27.01 -3.36 1.44
CA THR A 220 -27.58 -2.07 1.80
C THR A 220 -28.67 -2.29 2.85
N PRO A 221 -28.61 -1.62 4.02
CA PRO A 221 -29.68 -1.71 5.00
C PRO A 221 -30.99 -1.17 4.39
N PRO A 222 -32.15 -1.73 4.77
CA PRO A 222 -33.45 -1.22 4.30
C PRO A 222 -33.68 0.21 4.80
N ALA A 223 -34.57 0.94 4.13
CA ALA A 223 -34.95 2.29 4.54
C ALA A 223 -35.59 2.26 5.95
N ASP A 224 -35.13 3.15 6.83
CA ASP A 224 -35.67 3.31 8.18
C ASP A 224 -36.95 4.18 8.11
N PRO A 225 -38.12 3.64 8.50
CA PRO A 225 -39.38 4.37 8.43
C PRO A 225 -39.39 5.63 9.31
N LEU A 226 -38.60 5.67 10.40
CA LEU A 226 -38.49 6.87 11.23
C LEU A 226 -37.79 7.99 10.48
N VAL A 227 -36.72 7.68 9.74
CA VAL A 227 -35.99 8.67 8.94
C VAL A 227 -36.87 9.21 7.82
N GLU A 228 -37.67 8.35 7.17
CA GLU A 228 -38.64 8.80 6.17
C GLU A 228 -39.68 9.77 6.75
N ALA A 229 -40.29 9.40 7.88
CA ALA A 229 -41.29 10.24 8.54
C ALA A 229 -40.73 11.60 8.98
N LEU A 230 -39.49 11.62 9.48
CA LEU A 230 -38.81 12.86 9.85
C LEU A 230 -38.55 13.76 8.63
N LEU A 231 -38.08 13.19 7.51
CA LEU A 231 -37.82 13.93 6.27
C LEU A 231 -39.12 14.46 5.62
N GLU A 232 -40.20 13.69 5.71
CA GLU A 232 -41.54 14.11 5.27
C GLU A 232 -42.09 15.24 6.14
N THR A 233 -41.94 15.13 7.47
CA THR A 233 -42.41 16.16 8.42
C THR A 233 -41.73 17.52 8.21
N VAL A 234 -40.43 17.53 7.87
CA VAL A 234 -39.70 18.77 7.55
C VAL A 234 -39.94 19.25 6.12
N GLY A 235 -40.76 18.56 5.33
CA GLY A 235 -41.11 18.93 3.95
C GLY A 235 -39.95 18.83 2.97
N SER A 236 -38.88 18.06 3.28
CA SER A 236 -37.69 17.98 2.43
C SER A 236 -37.79 16.87 1.39
N ALA A 237 -38.68 17.06 0.41
CA ALA A 237 -38.96 16.06 -0.63
C ALA A 237 -37.69 15.57 -1.37
N GLY A 238 -36.73 16.46 -1.62
CA GLY A 238 -35.47 16.11 -2.28
C GLY A 238 -34.56 15.20 -1.44
N LEU A 239 -34.49 15.41 -0.12
CA LEU A 239 -33.72 14.54 0.78
C LEU A 239 -34.41 13.20 0.99
N LEU A 240 -35.74 13.19 1.09
CA LEU A 240 -36.52 11.96 1.18
C LEU A 240 -36.34 11.09 -0.07
N GLN A 241 -36.36 11.68 -1.26
CA GLN A 241 -36.11 10.96 -2.50
C GLN A 241 -34.70 10.36 -2.53
N LEU A 242 -33.67 11.15 -2.19
CA LEU A 242 -32.29 10.66 -2.16
C LEU A 242 -32.10 9.52 -1.14
N TYR A 243 -32.78 9.61 0.00
CA TYR A 243 -32.74 8.56 1.03
C TYR A 243 -33.33 7.24 0.50
N ARG A 244 -34.49 7.29 -0.15
CA ARG A 244 -35.15 6.14 -0.80
C ARG A 244 -34.36 5.56 -1.97
N GLU A 245 -33.67 6.38 -2.74
CA GLU A 245 -32.81 5.91 -3.83
C GLU A 245 -31.57 5.15 -3.31
N THR A 246 -31.12 5.44 -2.09
CA THR A 246 -29.93 4.82 -1.49
C THR A 246 -30.25 3.64 -0.57
N HIS A 247 -31.52 3.43 -0.21
CA HIS A 247 -31.96 2.35 0.67
C HIS A 247 -33.13 1.61 0.03
N PRO A 248 -33.01 0.32 -0.30
CA PRO A 248 -34.13 -0.43 -0.85
C PRO A 248 -35.30 -0.43 0.16
N PRO A 249 -36.55 -0.43 -0.33
CA PRO A 249 -37.69 -0.62 0.54
C PRO A 249 -37.53 -1.95 1.28
N SER A 250 -37.82 -1.94 2.58
CA SER A 250 -37.78 -3.18 3.36
C SER A 250 -38.70 -4.19 2.68
N SER A 251 -38.13 -5.29 2.20
CA SER A 251 -38.89 -6.36 1.53
C SER A 251 -39.69 -7.18 2.52
N GLU A 252 -39.59 -6.86 3.80
CA GLU A 252 -40.30 -7.52 4.88
C GLU A 252 -41.79 -7.25 4.68
N PRO A 253 -42.59 -8.27 4.33
CA PRO A 253 -44.03 -8.09 4.25
C PRO A 253 -44.51 -7.57 5.60
N PRO A 254 -45.43 -6.59 5.64
CA PRO A 254 -45.96 -6.10 6.90
C PRO A 254 -46.41 -7.32 7.72
N PRO A 255 -45.99 -7.44 9.00
CA PRO A 255 -46.34 -8.59 9.82
C PRO A 255 -47.85 -8.74 9.74
N ASP A 256 -48.31 -9.88 9.19
CA ASP A 256 -49.70 -10.14 8.85
C ASP A 256 -50.61 -9.51 9.89
N SER A 257 -51.19 -8.38 9.51
CA SER A 257 -52.12 -7.63 10.35
C SER A 257 -53.17 -8.62 10.78
N CYS A 258 -53.15 -9.00 12.06
CA CYS A 258 -54.05 -9.94 12.71
C CYS A 258 -55.39 -9.99 11.97
N GLN A 259 -55.59 -11.01 11.12
CA GLN A 259 -56.92 -11.21 10.56
C GLN A 259 -57.84 -11.39 11.77
N PRO A 260 -58.86 -10.53 11.95
CA PRO A 260 -59.78 -10.70 13.05
C PRO A 260 -60.42 -12.07 12.87
N HIS A 261 -60.19 -12.97 13.83
CA HIS A 261 -60.91 -14.23 13.94
C HIS A 261 -62.40 -13.90 13.82
N GLN A 262 -63.01 -14.19 12.68
CA GLN A 262 -64.45 -14.13 12.54
C GLN A 262 -65.00 -15.20 13.47
N ALA A 263 -65.56 -14.76 14.60
CA ALA A 263 -66.36 -15.60 15.47
C ALA A 263 -67.60 -16.03 14.67
N SER A 264 -67.56 -17.24 14.11
CA SER A 264 -68.76 -17.92 13.63
C SER A 264 -69.66 -18.18 14.83
N GLY A 265 -70.80 -17.48 14.86
CA GLY A 265 -71.87 -17.74 15.80
C GLY A 265 -72.47 -19.13 15.58
N GLY A 266 -72.69 -19.83 16.69
CA GLY A 266 -73.59 -20.96 16.86
C GLY A 266 -74.36 -20.75 18.15
#